data_AF-A0A3B9VMT0-F1
#
_entry.id   AF-A0A3B9VMT0-F1
#
_cell.length_a   1.000
_cell.length_b   1.000
_cell.length_c   1.000
_cell.angle_alpha   90.00
_cell.angle_beta   90.00
_cell.angle_gamma   90.00
#
_symmetry.space_group_name_H-M   'P 1'
#
loop_
_entity.id
_entity.type
_entity.pdbx_description
1 polymer ?
#
loop_
_entity_poly.entity_id
_entity_poly.type
_entity_poly.pdbx_seq_one_letter_code
_entity_poly.pdbx_strand_id
1 'polypeptide(L)'
;MSVPTSAEENLSLRSDVRRLGDLLGQSLARQDGQELLDLVELVRKSVREGGGEDLLQSISADQSVKLVRAFNVYFNLANVAEQVHRSRILAKERIKGGSWLSRAVDNILAASKTSDGFTSQDIEKWLKNFQVRPVFTAHPTEAARRSVLGKLSTISELLDK
;
A
#
# COMPACT_ATOMS: atom_id res chain seq x y z
N MET A 1 -27.39 -5.90 8.59
CA MET A 1 -26.15 -5.30 9.12
C MET A 1 -25.28 -4.96 7.92
N SER A 2 -25.29 -3.69 7.54
CA SER A 2 -24.81 -3.18 6.26
C SER A 2 -23.32 -3.48 6.09
N VAL A 3 -22.98 -4.27 5.07
CA VAL A 3 -21.60 -4.40 4.61
C VAL A 3 -21.25 -3.03 4.01
N PRO A 4 -20.20 -2.33 4.48
CA PRO A 4 -19.77 -1.09 3.83
C PRO A 4 -19.45 -1.42 2.38
N THR A 5 -20.19 -0.81 1.47
CA THR A 5 -19.96 -0.89 0.03
C THR A 5 -18.60 -0.27 -0.29
N SER A 6 -17.92 -0.77 -1.31
CA SER A 6 -16.60 -0.31 -1.82
C SER A 6 -16.40 1.21 -1.89
N ALA A 7 -17.47 2.01 -1.92
CA ALA A 7 -17.45 3.47 -1.86
C ALA A 7 -16.92 4.03 -0.51
N GLU A 8 -17.36 3.53 0.64
CA GLU A 8 -16.89 4.02 1.96
C GLU A 8 -15.43 3.64 2.22
N GLU A 9 -15.02 2.46 1.77
CA GLU A 9 -13.64 2.00 1.83
C GLU A 9 -12.72 2.89 0.98
N ASN A 10 -13.15 3.21 -0.24
CA ASN A 10 -12.46 4.18 -1.09
C ASN A 10 -12.38 5.59 -0.47
N LEU A 11 -13.38 6.01 0.31
CA LEU A 11 -13.35 7.32 0.98
C LEU A 11 -12.29 7.38 2.09
N SER A 12 -12.16 6.32 2.91
CA SER A 12 -11.14 6.25 3.95
C SER A 12 -9.72 6.31 3.37
N LEU A 13 -9.44 5.52 2.32
CA LEU A 13 -8.14 5.56 1.64
C LEU A 13 -7.84 6.95 1.06
N ARG A 14 -8.82 7.56 0.37
CA ARG A 14 -8.66 8.91 -0.18
C ARG A 14 -8.40 9.96 0.89
N SER A 15 -9.01 9.82 2.06
CA SER A 15 -8.77 10.70 3.21
C SER A 15 -7.34 10.59 3.72
N ASP A 16 -6.82 9.36 3.88
CA ASP A 16 -5.45 9.13 4.34
C ASP A 16 -4.42 9.66 3.32
N VAL A 17 -4.61 9.39 2.03
CA VAL A 17 -3.74 9.92 0.96
C VAL A 17 -3.77 11.44 0.94
N ARG A 18 -4.94 12.07 1.11
CA ARG A 18 -5.07 13.53 1.16
C ARG A 18 -4.33 14.11 2.36
N ARG A 19 -4.54 13.54 3.55
CA ARG A 19 -3.88 13.98 4.79
C ARG A 19 -2.35 13.93 4.67
N LEU A 20 -1.81 12.83 4.14
CA LEU A 20 -0.38 12.70 3.91
C LEU A 20 0.14 13.68 2.85
N GLY A 21 -0.64 13.90 1.78
CA GLY A 21 -0.34 14.90 0.76
C GLY A 21 -0.26 16.31 1.34
N ASP A 22 -1.22 16.69 2.18
CA ASP A 22 -1.25 18.00 2.83
C ASP A 22 -0.03 18.20 3.76
N LEU A 23 0.33 17.17 4.55
CA LEU A 23 1.52 17.19 5.41
C LEU A 23 2.84 17.23 4.62
N LEU A 24 2.89 16.56 3.48
CA LEU A 24 4.02 16.65 2.55
C LEU A 24 4.12 18.08 2.00
N GLY A 25 3.02 18.68 1.56
CA GLY A 25 3.01 20.05 1.06
C GLY A 25 3.54 21.05 2.08
N GLN A 26 3.07 20.96 3.33
CA GLN A 26 3.60 21.76 4.44
C GLN A 26 5.09 21.53 4.71
N SER A 27 5.60 20.33 4.45
CA SER A 27 7.02 20.01 4.64
C SER A 27 7.87 20.54 3.50
N LEU A 28 7.40 20.46 2.26
CA LEU A 28 8.03 21.06 1.09
C LEU A 28 8.14 22.58 1.24
N ALA A 29 7.02 23.24 1.59
CA ALA A 29 7.00 24.69 1.81
C ALA A 29 8.00 25.14 2.89
N ARG A 30 8.18 24.35 3.96
CA ARG A 30 9.13 24.65 5.04
C ARG A 30 10.60 24.40 4.67
N GLN A 31 10.88 23.40 3.84
CA GLN A 31 12.26 22.98 3.53
C GLN A 31 12.84 23.66 2.30
N ASP A 32 12.03 23.80 1.25
CA ASP A 32 12.47 24.27 -0.07
C ASP A 32 11.72 25.54 -0.52
N GLY A 33 10.77 26.03 0.30
CA GLY A 33 10.00 27.23 0.03
C GLY A 33 8.67 26.98 -0.68
N GLN A 34 7.81 28.00 -0.68
CA GLN A 34 6.48 27.93 -1.28
C GLN A 34 6.52 27.68 -2.80
N GLU A 35 7.54 28.21 -3.48
CA GLU A 35 7.74 28.06 -4.92
C GLU A 35 7.81 26.59 -5.37
N LEU A 36 8.45 25.71 -4.58
CA LEU A 36 8.51 24.28 -4.91
C LEU A 36 7.13 23.63 -4.78
N LEU A 37 6.36 23.97 -3.74
CA LEU A 37 5.02 23.44 -3.56
C LEU A 37 4.10 23.88 -4.71
N ASP A 38 4.18 25.14 -5.10
CA ASP A 38 3.39 25.69 -6.21
C ASP A 38 3.75 25.00 -7.53
N LEU A 39 5.04 24.74 -7.77
CA LEU A 39 5.49 24.00 -8.94
C LEU A 39 4.99 22.55 -8.95
N VAL A 40 5.02 21.85 -7.81
CA VAL A 40 4.49 20.49 -7.68
C VAL A 40 3.00 20.46 -8.01
N GLU A 41 2.21 21.38 -7.45
CA GLU A 41 0.77 21.45 -7.72
C GLU A 41 0.47 21.85 -9.17
N LEU A 42 1.26 22.75 -9.76
CA LEU A 42 1.16 23.13 -11.18
C LEU A 42 1.37 21.91 -12.08
N VAL A 43 2.44 21.14 -11.85
CA VAL A 43 2.73 19.92 -12.61
C VAL A 43 1.61 18.89 -12.42
N ARG A 44 1.14 18.67 -11.19
CA ARG A 44 0.05 17.73 -10.90
C ARG A 44 -1.25 18.11 -11.62
N LYS A 45 -1.59 19.39 -11.65
CA LYS A 45 -2.77 19.91 -12.35
C LYS A 45 -2.61 19.74 -13.87
N SER A 46 -1.49 20.16 -14.41
CA SER A 46 -1.20 20.11 -15.85
C SER A 46 -1.23 18.68 -16.42
N VAL A 47 -0.64 17.71 -15.71
CA VAL A 47 -0.71 16.28 -16.08
C VAL A 47 -2.15 15.76 -16.05
N ARG A 48 -2.95 16.16 -15.06
CA ARG A 48 -4.36 15.76 -14.95
C ARG A 48 -5.21 16.33 -16.09
N GLU A 49 -4.86 17.50 -16.60
CA GLU A 49 -5.54 18.18 -17.72
C GLU A 49 -5.00 17.76 -19.09
N GLY A 50 -3.99 16.89 -19.14
CA GLY A 50 -3.41 16.36 -20.38
C GLY A 50 -2.38 17.26 -21.06
N GLY A 51 -1.85 18.28 -20.37
CA GLY A 51 -0.94 19.30 -20.93
C GLY A 51 0.45 19.36 -20.28
N GLY A 52 0.92 18.27 -19.68
CA GLY A 52 2.15 18.24 -18.87
C GLY A 52 3.46 18.43 -19.63
N GLU A 53 3.51 18.11 -20.92
CA GLU A 53 4.76 18.00 -21.67
C GLU A 53 5.45 19.36 -21.87
N ASP A 54 4.72 20.39 -22.30
CA ASP A 54 5.29 21.73 -22.53
C ASP A 54 5.80 22.36 -21.23
N LEU A 55 5.07 22.12 -20.12
CA LEU A 55 5.48 22.58 -18.81
C LEU A 55 6.80 21.92 -18.38
N LEU A 56 6.91 20.60 -18.53
CA LEU A 56 8.11 19.85 -18.14
C LEU A 56 9.34 20.28 -18.96
N GLN A 57 9.18 20.66 -20.22
CA GLN A 57 10.29 21.17 -21.05
C GLN A 57 10.84 22.53 -20.56
N SER A 58 10.02 23.32 -19.86
CA SER A 58 10.40 24.64 -19.34
C SER A 58 11.12 24.60 -17.98
N ILE A 59 11.17 23.43 -17.33
CA ILE A 59 11.69 23.27 -15.97
C ILE A 59 13.20 23.10 -15.99
N SER A 60 13.91 23.85 -15.13
CA SER A 60 15.36 23.71 -14.99
C SER A 60 15.76 22.37 -14.36
N ALA A 61 16.98 21.91 -14.64
CA ALA A 61 17.48 20.65 -14.08
C ALA A 61 17.44 20.59 -12.54
N ASP A 62 17.72 21.69 -11.83
CA ASP A 62 17.62 21.76 -10.37
C ASP A 62 16.18 21.55 -9.88
N GLN A 63 15.23 22.24 -10.52
CA GLN A 63 13.81 22.08 -10.23
C GLN A 63 13.33 20.66 -10.55
N SER A 64 13.81 20.04 -11.64
CA SER A 64 13.49 18.66 -11.99
C SER A 64 13.93 17.69 -10.89
N VAL A 65 15.13 17.86 -10.32
CA VAL A 65 15.62 17.02 -9.21
C VAL A 65 14.73 17.15 -7.99
N LYS A 66 14.34 18.38 -7.62
CA LYS A 66 13.44 18.63 -6.48
C LYS A 66 12.04 18.06 -6.72
N LEU A 67 11.50 18.22 -7.93
CA LEU A 67 10.22 17.64 -8.33
C LEU A 67 10.22 16.12 -8.25
N VAL A 68 11.22 15.46 -8.83
CA VAL A 68 11.34 13.99 -8.76
C VAL A 68 11.41 13.53 -7.31
N ARG A 69 12.15 14.24 -6.44
CA ARG A 69 12.19 13.93 -5.01
C ARG A 69 10.82 14.09 -4.35
N ALA A 70 10.12 15.19 -4.60
CA ALA A 70 8.78 15.44 -4.05
C ALA A 70 7.79 14.35 -4.48
N PHE A 71 7.75 14.01 -5.77
CA PHE A 71 6.90 12.94 -6.28
C PHE A 71 7.28 11.56 -5.75
N ASN A 72 8.56 11.24 -5.64
CA ASN A 72 9.00 9.99 -5.01
C ASN A 72 8.51 9.86 -3.56
N VAL A 73 8.60 10.94 -2.78
CA VAL A 73 8.05 10.94 -1.40
C VAL A 73 6.54 10.82 -1.42
N TYR A 74 5.84 11.53 -2.30
CA TYR A 74 4.39 11.41 -2.47
C TYR A 74 3.96 9.97 -2.77
N PHE A 75 4.60 9.31 -3.74
CA PHE A 75 4.28 7.92 -4.09
C PHE A 75 4.56 6.95 -2.94
N ASN A 76 5.67 7.14 -2.21
CA ASN A 76 5.93 6.35 -1.01
C ASN A 76 4.82 6.52 0.04
N LEU A 77 4.34 7.74 0.26
CA LEU A 77 3.25 8.01 1.21
C LEU A 77 1.92 7.42 0.74
N ALA A 78 1.60 7.53 -0.55
CA ALA A 78 0.41 6.92 -1.13
C ALA A 78 0.42 5.39 -0.97
N ASN A 79 1.57 4.77 -1.25
CA ASN A 79 1.75 3.32 -1.07
C ASN A 79 1.58 2.90 0.40
N VAL A 80 2.11 3.67 1.35
CA VAL A 80 1.91 3.40 2.79
C VAL A 80 0.44 3.49 3.17
N ALA A 81 -0.28 4.52 2.72
CA ALA A 81 -1.71 4.66 2.98
C ALA A 81 -2.51 3.48 2.41
N GLU A 82 -2.19 3.03 1.20
CA GLU A 82 -2.81 1.85 0.58
C GLU A 82 -2.52 0.57 1.38
N GLN A 83 -1.27 0.36 1.83
CA GLN A 83 -0.89 -0.80 2.63
C GLN A 83 -1.63 -0.84 3.97
N VAL A 84 -1.73 0.30 4.68
CA VAL A 84 -2.52 0.40 5.92
C VAL A 84 -3.98 0.09 5.66
N HIS A 85 -4.56 0.68 4.62
CA HIS A 85 -5.94 0.43 4.24
C HIS A 85 -6.20 -1.05 3.91
N ARG A 86 -5.31 -1.67 3.14
CA ARG A 86 -5.38 -3.11 2.81
C ARG A 86 -5.27 -3.98 4.05
N SER A 87 -4.38 -3.64 4.97
CA SER A 87 -4.24 -4.34 6.27
C SER A 87 -5.54 -4.28 7.07
N ARG A 88 -6.19 -3.11 7.15
CA ARG A 88 -7.49 -2.93 7.83
C ARG A 88 -8.60 -3.77 7.20
N ILE A 89 -8.66 -3.85 5.87
CA ILE A 89 -9.63 -4.72 5.16
C ILE A 89 -9.40 -6.18 5.53
N LEU A 90 -8.15 -6.67 5.43
CA LEU A 90 -7.81 -8.05 5.75
C LEU A 90 -8.12 -8.40 7.22
N ALA A 91 -7.89 -7.45 8.14
CA ALA A 91 -8.25 -7.61 9.55
C ALA A 91 -9.77 -7.73 9.74
N LYS A 92 -10.57 -6.87 9.08
CA LYS A 92 -12.05 -6.93 9.12
C LYS A 92 -12.59 -8.25 8.54
N GLU A 93 -12.04 -8.71 7.41
CA GLU A 93 -12.40 -9.99 6.82
C GLU A 93 -12.10 -11.15 7.76
N ARG A 94 -10.94 -11.13 8.42
CA ARG A 94 -10.55 -12.14 9.40
C ARG A 94 -11.50 -12.21 10.59
N ILE A 95 -11.99 -11.06 11.08
CA ILE A 95 -12.98 -11.01 12.18
C ILE A 95 -14.33 -11.57 11.72
N LYS A 96 -14.77 -11.27 10.48
CA LYS A 96 -16.08 -11.70 9.98
C LYS A 96 -16.15 -13.16 9.52
N GLY A 97 -15.06 -13.71 8.97
CA GLY A 97 -15.06 -15.01 8.30
C GLY A 97 -13.89 -15.93 8.65
N GLY A 98 -13.15 -15.62 9.72
CA GLY A 98 -11.94 -16.35 10.10
C GLY A 98 -10.74 -16.09 9.18
N SER A 99 -9.56 -16.55 9.58
CA SER A 99 -8.37 -16.50 8.71
C SER A 99 -8.59 -17.31 7.42
N TRP A 100 -7.90 -16.96 6.33
CA TRP A 100 -7.87 -17.79 5.12
C TRP A 100 -7.47 -19.25 5.43
N LEU A 101 -6.56 -19.44 6.39
CA LEU A 101 -6.15 -20.75 6.91
C LEU A 101 -7.31 -21.46 7.61
N SER A 102 -8.09 -20.74 8.43
CA SER A 102 -9.27 -21.32 9.10
C SER A 102 -10.27 -21.81 8.07
N ARG A 103 -10.60 -20.97 7.08
CA ARG A 103 -11.52 -21.33 5.99
C ARG A 103 -11.02 -22.51 5.17
N ALA A 104 -9.72 -22.58 4.90
CA ALA A 104 -9.12 -23.73 4.22
C ALA A 104 -9.29 -25.02 5.03
N VAL A 105 -9.05 -24.97 6.35
CA VAL A 105 -9.27 -26.10 7.25
C VAL A 105 -10.75 -26.49 7.29
N ASP A 106 -11.66 -25.53 7.43
CA ASP A 106 -13.10 -25.76 7.46
C ASP A 106 -13.59 -26.42 6.16
N ASN A 107 -13.08 -25.97 5.01
CA ASN A 107 -13.40 -26.57 3.71
C ASN A 107 -12.87 -28.01 3.57
N ILE A 108 -11.66 -28.29 4.05
CA ILE A 108 -11.08 -29.64 4.05
C ILE A 108 -11.92 -30.57 4.94
N LEU A 109 -12.32 -30.10 6.13
CA LEU A 109 -13.19 -30.86 7.05
C LEU A 109 -14.60 -31.06 6.50
N ALA A 110 -15.13 -30.11 5.73
CA ALA A 110 -16.42 -30.27 5.06
C ALA A 110 -16.33 -31.31 3.93
N ALA A 111 -15.26 -31.27 3.13
CA ALA A 111 -15.01 -32.21 2.04
C ALA A 111 -14.75 -33.65 2.53
N SER A 112 -14.09 -33.81 3.69
CA SER A 112 -13.87 -35.15 4.26
C SER A 112 -15.15 -35.82 4.76
N LYS A 113 -16.23 -35.05 4.99
CA LYS A 113 -17.54 -35.59 5.40
C LYS A 113 -18.39 -36.08 4.22
N THR A 114 -18.10 -35.61 3.01
CA THR A 114 -18.93 -35.84 1.81
C THR A 114 -18.22 -36.61 0.72
N SER A 115 -16.91 -36.85 0.84
CA SER A 115 -16.12 -37.57 -0.16
C SER A 115 -15.22 -38.62 0.50
N ASP A 116 -15.18 -39.82 -0.07
CA ASP A 116 -14.25 -40.90 0.30
C ASP A 116 -12.85 -40.71 -0.32
N GLY A 117 -12.54 -39.51 -0.82
CA GLY A 117 -11.34 -39.25 -1.61
C GLY A 117 -10.03 -39.19 -0.80
N PHE A 118 -10.09 -39.03 0.52
CA PHE A 118 -8.94 -38.96 1.41
C PHE A 118 -9.32 -39.23 2.86
N THR A 119 -8.38 -39.76 3.64
CA THR A 119 -8.55 -40.06 5.07
C THR A 119 -7.88 -39.03 5.97
N SER A 120 -8.19 -39.07 7.27
CA SER A 120 -7.48 -38.24 8.27
C SER A 120 -5.97 -38.52 8.31
N GLN A 121 -5.54 -39.75 8.01
CA GLN A 121 -4.12 -40.12 7.96
C GLN A 121 -3.41 -39.49 6.76
N ASP A 122 -4.10 -39.33 5.63
CA ASP A 122 -3.57 -38.64 4.45
C ASP A 122 -3.30 -37.16 4.75
N ILE A 123 -4.24 -36.48 5.42
CA ILE A 123 -4.08 -35.08 5.85
C ILE A 123 -2.88 -34.92 6.78
N GLU A 124 -2.76 -35.79 7.79
CA GLU A 124 -1.63 -35.75 8.73
C GLU A 124 -0.29 -35.92 8.00
N LYS A 125 -0.24 -36.84 7.03
CA LYS A 125 0.94 -37.06 6.20
C LYS A 125 1.26 -35.85 5.33
N TRP A 126 0.27 -35.19 4.74
CA TRP A 126 0.49 -33.98 3.95
C TRP A 126 0.99 -32.81 4.81
N LEU A 127 0.38 -32.59 5.97
CA LEU A 127 0.80 -31.53 6.89
C LEU A 127 2.22 -31.75 7.41
N LYS A 128 2.62 -32.99 7.70
CA LYS A 128 4.01 -33.33 8.09
C LYS A 128 5.04 -32.99 7.00
N ASN A 129 4.63 -33.04 5.73
CA ASN A 129 5.50 -32.78 4.59
C ASN A 129 5.34 -31.37 4.01
N PHE A 130 4.37 -30.58 4.48
CA PHE A 130 4.08 -29.26 3.96
C PHE A 130 5.18 -28.28 4.35
N GLN A 131 5.80 -27.63 3.36
CA GLN A 131 6.85 -26.66 3.59
C GLN A 131 6.64 -25.44 2.69
N VAL A 132 6.74 -24.25 3.30
CA VAL A 132 6.78 -22.97 2.59
C VAL A 132 8.17 -22.37 2.81
N ARG A 133 8.87 -22.07 1.71
CA ARG A 133 10.22 -21.49 1.75
C ARG A 133 10.25 -20.19 0.96
N PRO A 134 10.02 -19.04 1.60
CA PRO A 134 10.18 -17.75 0.96
C PRO A 134 11.65 -17.56 0.54
N VAL A 135 11.89 -17.29 -0.74
CA VAL A 135 13.22 -16.95 -1.26
C VAL A 135 13.24 -15.47 -1.56
N PHE A 136 13.99 -14.72 -0.77
CA PHE A 136 14.17 -13.29 -1.00
C PHE A 136 15.17 -13.10 -2.13
N THR A 137 14.72 -12.44 -3.19
CA THR A 137 15.56 -12.06 -4.32
C THR A 137 15.91 -10.58 -4.21
N ALA A 138 17.02 -10.17 -4.80
CA ALA A 138 17.31 -8.75 -4.95
C ALA A 138 16.27 -8.13 -5.88
N HIS A 139 15.70 -6.99 -5.49
CA HIS A 139 14.85 -6.22 -6.40
C HIS A 139 15.73 -5.50 -7.42
N PRO A 140 15.48 -5.62 -8.73
CA PRO A 140 16.40 -5.16 -9.78
C PRO A 140 16.61 -3.63 -9.81
N THR A 141 15.70 -2.86 -9.22
CA THR A 141 15.70 -1.39 -9.30
C THR A 141 15.53 -0.68 -7.96
N GLU A 142 15.37 -1.40 -6.86
CA GLU A 142 14.88 -0.80 -5.61
C GLU A 142 15.72 -1.23 -4.40
N ALA A 143 16.92 -0.66 -4.28
CA ALA A 143 17.66 -0.67 -3.03
C ALA A 143 17.04 0.36 -2.07
N ALA A 144 15.85 0.07 -1.54
CA ALA A 144 15.23 0.92 -0.54
C ALA A 144 16.11 0.94 0.73
N ARG A 145 16.65 2.10 1.08
CA ARG A 145 17.49 2.23 2.29
C ARG A 145 16.66 1.82 3.52
N ARG A 146 17.22 0.97 4.38
CA ARG A 146 16.59 0.53 5.64
C ARG A 146 16.09 1.68 6.51
N SER A 147 16.81 2.81 6.53
CA SER A 147 16.43 4.02 7.27
C SER A 147 15.19 4.75 6.71
N VAL A 148 14.90 4.59 5.42
CA VAL A 148 13.68 5.09 4.78
C VAL A 148 12.52 4.15 5.10
N LEU A 149 12.73 2.83 4.94
CA LEU A 149 11.73 1.81 5.29
C LEU A 149 11.27 1.93 6.74
N GLY A 150 12.21 2.17 7.67
CA GLY A 150 11.87 2.40 9.08
C GLY A 150 10.95 3.61 9.29
N LYS A 151 11.18 4.72 8.57
CA LYS A 151 10.31 5.91 8.67
C LYS A 151 8.93 5.66 8.07
N LEU A 152 8.86 4.96 6.93
CA LEU A 152 7.59 4.58 6.31
C LEU A 152 6.79 3.65 7.24
N SER A 153 7.45 2.72 7.95
CA SER A 153 6.82 1.88 8.98
C SER A 153 6.24 2.73 10.12
N THR A 154 6.99 3.71 10.64
CA THR A 154 6.46 4.60 11.68
C THR A 154 5.25 5.40 11.20
N ILE A 155 5.25 5.89 9.96
CA ILE A 155 4.10 6.57 9.37
C ILE A 155 2.90 5.62 9.26
N SER A 156 3.13 4.38 8.82
CA SER A 156 2.09 3.34 8.76
C SER A 156 1.44 3.11 10.13
N GLU A 157 2.24 2.99 11.19
CA GLU A 157 1.75 2.82 12.57
C GLU A 157 0.98 4.04 13.08
N LEU A 158 1.38 5.25 12.70
CA LEU A 158 0.69 6.49 13.08
C LEU A 158 -0.63 6.69 12.32
N LEU A 159 -0.72 6.20 11.09
CA LEU A 159 -1.97 6.20 10.34
C LEU A 159 -2.97 5.20 10.89
N ASP A 160 -2.50 4.08 11.45
CA ASP A 160 -3.37 3.01 11.95
C ASP A 160 -4.01 3.33 13.32
N LYS A 161 -3.51 4.36 14.02
CA LYS A 161 -4.09 4.91 15.26
C LYS A 161 -5.27 5.82 14.98
#